data_AF-A0A954C281-F1
#
_entry.id   AF-A0A954C281-F1
#
_cell.length_a   1.000
_cell.length_b   1.000
_cell.length_c   1.000
_cell.angle_alpha   90.00
_cell.angle_beta   90.00
_cell.angle_gamma   90.00
#
_symmetry.space_group_name_H-M   'P 1'
#
loop_
_entity.id
_entity.type
_entity.pdbx_description
1 polymer ?
#
loop_
_entity_poly.entity_id
_entity_poly.type
_entity_poly.pdbx_seq_one_letter_code
_entity_poly.pdbx_strand_id
1 'polypeptide(L)' 'EFREVVKDKHLAFTWTWEGKPVIDSLVTLQLKAAGEGTHLQLTHTGFPDVEMRDHHNFGWIGTLDRLGRACE' A
#
# COMPACT_ATOMS: atom_id res chain seq x y z
N GLU A 1 -5.94 8.31 7.27
CA GLU A 1 -6.70 7.81 8.46
C GLU A 1 -6.71 6.28 8.45
N PHE A 2 -6.55 5.58 9.58
CA PHE A 2 -6.70 4.11 9.60
C PHE A 2 -8.17 3.69 9.49
N ARG A 3 -8.46 2.74 8.61
CA ARG A 3 -9.80 2.17 8.39
C ARG A 3 -9.96 0.80 9.03
N GLU A 4 -8.94 -0.05 8.92
CA GLU A 4 -8.92 -1.38 9.53
C GLU A 4 -7.50 -1.75 9.96
N VAL A 5 -7.38 -2.36 11.15
CA VAL A 5 -6.10 -2.87 11.66
C VAL A 5 -6.35 -4.25 12.27
N VAL A 6 -5.92 -5.29 11.57
CA VAL A 6 -5.89 -6.65 12.09
C VAL A 6 -4.45 -7.09 12.18
N LYS A 7 -3.96 -7.23 13.41
CA LYS A 7 -2.58 -7.61 13.71
C LYS A 7 -2.15 -8.81 12.85
N ASP A 8 -0.98 -8.66 12.23
CA ASP A 8 -0.29 -9.66 11.40
C ASP A 8 -1.09 -10.19 10.18
N LYS A 9 -2.19 -9.54 9.79
CA LYS A 9 -3.08 -10.02 8.71
C LYS A 9 -3.55 -8.95 7.75
N HIS A 10 -4.00 -7.80 8.25
CA HIS A 10 -4.66 -6.79 7.43
C HIS A 10 -4.41 -5.39 7.95
N LEU A 11 -4.15 -4.46 7.02
CA LEU A 11 -4.07 -3.03 7.32
C LEU A 11 -4.71 -2.24 6.18
N ALA A 12 -5.67 -1.39 6.49
CA ALA A 12 -6.25 -0.45 5.54
C ALA A 12 -6.22 0.98 6.09
N PHE A 13 -5.84 1.94 5.24
CA PHE A 13 -5.82 3.35 5.60
C PHE A 13 -6.04 4.27 4.40
N THR A 14 -6.62 5.44 4.64
CA THR A 14 -6.70 6.50 3.64
C THR A 14 -5.39 7.23 3.49
N TRP A 15 -5.11 7.61 2.24
CA TRP A 15 -3.94 8.36 1.80
C TRP A 15 -4.38 9.61 1.06
N THR A 16 -3.75 10.73 1.41
CA THR A 16 -4.02 12.03 0.80
C THR A 16 -2.69 12.75 0.65
N TRP A 17 -2.42 13.27 -0.55
CA TRP A 17 -1.25 14.10 -0.77
C TRP A 17 -1.47 15.48 -0.13
N GLU A 18 -0.52 15.90 0.70
CA GLU A 18 -0.58 17.20 1.36
C GLU A 18 -0.69 18.33 0.33
N GLY A 19 -1.60 19.28 0.59
CA GLY A 19 -1.78 20.47 -0.26
C GLY A 19 -2.63 20.26 -1.52
N LYS A 20 -3.23 19.09 -1.74
CA LYS A 20 -4.22 18.90 -2.82
C LYS A 20 -5.62 18.57 -2.27
N PRO A 21 -6.70 19.21 -2.77
CA PRO A 21 -8.08 18.88 -2.41
C PRO A 21 -8.56 17.62 -3.15
N VAL A 22 -7.76 16.56 -3.12
CA VAL A 22 -8.05 15.30 -3.82
C VAL A 22 -8.81 14.37 -2.88
N ILE A 23 -9.72 13.59 -3.46
CA ILE A 23 -10.43 12.50 -2.79
C ILE A 23 -9.41 11.57 -2.13
N ASP A 24 -9.62 11.24 -0.86
CA ASP A 24 -8.84 10.23 -0.14
C ASP A 24 -8.76 8.94 -0.94
N SER A 25 -7.55 8.51 -1.30
CA SER A 25 -7.32 7.19 -1.87
C SER A 25 -7.19 6.15 -0.74
N LEU A 26 -7.37 4.87 -1.05
CA LEU A 26 -7.36 3.79 -0.06
C LEU A 26 -6.21 2.84 -0.32
N VAL A 27 -5.32 2.69 0.67
CA VAL A 27 -4.27 1.67 0.68
C VAL A 27 -4.74 0.49 1.52
N THR A 28 -4.55 -0.71 0.98
CA THR A 28 -4.86 -1.98 1.65
C THR A 28 -3.66 -2.91 1.57
N LEU A 29 -3.21 -3.41 2.71
CA LEU A 29 -2.19 -4.43 2.85
C LEU A 29 -2.83 -5.71 3.38
N GLN A 30 -2.53 -6.82 2.73
CA GLN A 30 -2.91 -8.15 3.15
C GLN A 30 -1.65 -8.98 3.35
N LEU A 31 -1.53 -9.56 4.54
CA LEU A 31 -0.40 -10.39 4.94
C LEU A 31 -0.88 -11.83 5.08
N LYS A 32 -0.20 -12.74 4.39
CA LYS A 32 -0.46 -14.18 4.49
C LYS A 32 0.84 -14.90 4.79
N ALA A 33 0.82 -15.83 5.74
CA ALA A 33 1.97 -16.70 6.01
C ALA A 33 2.35 -17.47 4.73
N ALA A 34 3.64 -17.55 4.43
CA ALA A 34 4.18 -18.20 3.24
C ALA A 34 5.50 -18.91 3.58
N GLY A 35 5.40 -20.10 4.18
CA GLY A 35 6.56 -20.84 4.67
C GLY A 35 7.27 -20.08 5.79
N GLU A 36 8.57 -19.84 5.63
CA GLU A 36 9.38 -19.03 6.56
C GLU A 36 9.19 -17.52 6.34
N GLY A 37 8.46 -17.12 5.28
CA GLY A 37 8.21 -15.72 4.94
C GLY A 37 6.75 -15.31 5.04
N THR A 38 6.47 -14.11 4.53
CA THR A 38 5.11 -13.56 4.43
C THR A 38 4.86 -13.11 2.98
N HIS A 39 3.74 -13.55 2.41
CA HIS A 39 3.22 -12.98 1.18
C HIS A 39 2.46 -11.69 1.52
N LEU A 40 3.01 -10.56 1.06
CA LEU A 40 2.39 -9.24 1.18
C LEU A 40 1.74 -8.87 -0.15
N GLN A 41 0.44 -8.56 -0.12
CA GLN A 41 -0.29 -7.98 -1.23
C GLN A 41 -0.68 -6.54 -0.87
N LEU A 42 -0.25 -5.58 -1.68
CA LEU A 42 -0.63 -4.17 -1.57
C LEU A 42 -1.60 -3.82 -2.70
N THR A 43 -2.74 -3.23 -2.35
CA THR A 43 -3.69 -2.65 -3.31
C THR A 43 -3.91 -1.19 -2.96
N HIS A 44 -3.81 -0.30 -3.94
CA HIS A 44 -4.09 1.13 -3.77
C HIS A 44 -5.18 1.54 -4.78
N THR A 45 -6.32 2.04 -4.29
CA THR A 45 -7.49 2.41 -5.10
C THR A 45 -7.94 3.84 -4.83
N GLY A 46 -8.87 4.35 -5.62
CA GLY A 46 -9.44 5.70 -5.45
C GLY A 46 -8.64 6.81 -6.14
N PHE A 47 -7.78 6.47 -7.11
CA PHE A 47 -7.06 7.47 -7.88
C PHE A 47 -8.02 8.27 -8.79
N PRO A 48 -7.84 9.61 -8.89
CA PRO A 48 -8.66 10.45 -9.76
C PRO A 48 -8.36 10.25 -11.25
N ASP A 49 -7.15 9.81 -11.58
CA ASP A 49 -6.68 9.60 -12.94
C ASP A 49 -5.62 8.49 -13.03
N VAL A 50 -5.33 8.08 -14.27
CA VAL A 50 -4.38 7.01 -14.60
C VAL A 50 -2.93 7.40 -14.33
N GLU A 51 -2.59 8.67 -14.54
CA GLU A 51 -1.22 9.17 -14.34
C GLU A 51 -0.83 9.09 -12.86
N MET A 52 -1.71 9.53 -11.96
CA MET A 52 -1.51 9.43 -10.52
C MET A 52 -1.41 7.96 -10.07
N ARG A 53 -2.25 7.06 -10.59
CA ARG A 53 -2.15 5.62 -10.32
C ARG A 53 -0.77 5.10 -10.69
N ASP A 54 -0.29 5.42 -11.89
CA ASP A 54 0.98 4.89 -12.42
C ASP A 54 2.19 5.43 -11.65
N HIS A 55 2.16 6.71 -11.26
CA HIS A 55 3.18 7.29 -10.38
C HIS A 55 3.23 6.60 -9.00
N HIS A 56 2.08 6.31 -8.39
CA HIS A 56 2.03 5.57 -7.13
C HIS A 56 2.50 4.12 -7.30
N ASN A 57 2.14 3.47 -8.41
CA ASN A 57 2.62 2.12 -8.71
C ASN A 57 4.15 2.06 -8.80
N PHE A 58 4.77 3.03 -9.51
CA PHE A 58 6.22 3.13 -9.58
C PHE A 58 6.87 3.31 -8.19
N GLY A 59 6.32 4.22 -7.37
CA GLY A 59 6.80 4.43 -6.01
C GLY A 59 6.67 3.19 -5.10
N TRP A 60 5.56 2.45 -5.22
CA TRP A 60 5.35 1.22 -4.46
C TRP A 60 6.30 0.10 -4.86
N ILE A 61 6.56 -0.09 -6.16
CA ILE A 61 7.51 -1.10 -6.64
C ILE A 61 8.89 -0.89 -5.99
N GLY A 62 9.42 0.33 -6.04
CA GLY A 62 10.73 0.64 -5.43
C GLY A 62 10.73 0.48 -3.90
N THR A 63 9.61 0.77 -3.25
CA THR A 63 9.45 0.60 -1.79
C THR A 63 9.43 -0.87 -1.39
N LEU A 64 8.65 -1.70 -2.10
CA LEU A 64 8.53 -3.13 -1.82
C LEU A 64 9.81 -3.90 -2.13
N ASP A 65 10.55 -3.49 -3.16
CA ASP A 65 11.88 -4.05 -3.49
C ASP A 65 12.90 -3.76 -2.37
N ARG A 66 12.90 -2.55 -1.81
CA ARG A 66 13.74 -2.22 -0.63
C ARG A 66 13.31 -2.97 0.62
N LEU A 67 12.00 -3.14 0.83
CA LEU A 67 11.47 -3.92 1.95
C LEU A 67 11.91 -5.38 1.87
N GLY A 68 11.81 -5.99 0.68
CA GLY A 68 12.26 -7.36 0.45
C GLY A 68 13.71 -7.57 0.88
N ARG A 69 14.63 -6.70 0.42
CA ARG A 69 16.04 -6.74 0.83
C ARG A 69 16.28 -6.53 2.32
N ALA A 70 15.43 -5.77 3.00
CA ALA A 70 15.57 -5.51 4.44
C ALA A 70 15.03 -6.68 5.31
N CYS A 71 14.28 -7.60 4.71
CA CYS A 71 13.74 -8.79 5.36
C CYS A 71 14.58 -10.05 5.11
N GLU A 72 15.62 -9.97 4.28
CA GLU A 72 16.70 -10.96 4.15
C GLU A 72 17.66 -10.88 5.35
#